data_AF-A0A229P548-F1
#
_entry.id   AF-A0A229P548-F1
#
_cell.length_a   1.000
_cell.length_b   1.000
_cell.length_c   1.000
_cell.angle_alpha   90.00
_cell.angle_beta   90.00
_cell.angle_gamma   90.00
#
_symmetry.space_group_name_H-M   'P 1'
#
loop_
_entity.id
_entity.type
_entity.pdbx_description
1 polymer ?
#
loop_
_entity_poly.entity_id
_entity_poly.type
_entity_poly.pdbx_seq_one_letter_code
_entity_poly.pdbx_strand_id
1 'polypeptide(L)'
;MNHNSGTKTKPVSYKPHSQEHCKPCPTPPHRNCIILFTPLQADIFEGLLDDLIASIQSIYIPPAGPLPNVLKVLQNLFKVMRLSLRDQAGLFAATELNITAYEQSEGWSDALIAATGQTLTELYAFSLLACVSAPVKDGWVIRIRLAETNLAGITNIVPPATPGTLVVLDGGNTTTSLSLNKLTGLPAQGAIPIINFTSEGIPVTTNSLGQNVSIVLANNLGEDNFAFSVPQSSTITSITASFSPLPTTISGATITVQVQLCRALPDISLYQPFVAIPGTVASLSPGLFGSITENFSCQINQTGLSIPVDAEDRLVLVFTISSSEPNPVPDVLLGTLEGTITFVPTQGVAIGQIVPFASRLTVDLSGNATAEALTLGVVGFGNSNTQINSNPGTLSPVNASGFMAFTVPIQQGGTLTSLAAYFSLTSGSILPESPATVVAVYRFTNTSSQAAVLSFDAITNLSILPPGTYTETSPASHGTLTGLNVPVNAGDRLLIVFSMNFTFIAGAITGWGSGGAFIELNSD
;
A
#
# COMPACT_ATOMS: atom_id res chain seq x y z
N MET A 1 26.89 -44.85 -20.53
CA MET A 1 28.21 -44.17 -20.52
C MET A 1 27.99 -42.75 -20.03
N ASN A 2 28.77 -42.35 -19.03
CA ASN A 2 28.49 -41.29 -18.06
C ASN A 2 28.22 -39.91 -18.66
N HIS A 3 27.11 -39.30 -18.24
CA HIS A 3 26.96 -37.85 -18.23
C HIS A 3 27.94 -37.26 -17.21
N ASN A 4 28.94 -36.55 -17.74
CA ASN A 4 29.92 -35.82 -16.95
C ASN A 4 29.20 -34.62 -16.29
N SER A 5 28.83 -34.78 -15.03
CA SER A 5 28.32 -33.69 -14.19
C SER A 5 29.42 -32.64 -14.06
N GLY A 6 29.12 -31.42 -14.53
CA GLY A 6 30.02 -30.27 -14.40
C GLY A 6 30.41 -30.07 -12.94
N THR A 7 31.67 -30.33 -12.63
CA THR A 7 32.31 -30.02 -11.35
C THR A 7 32.09 -28.54 -11.02
N LYS A 8 31.29 -28.25 -9.99
CA LYS A 8 31.28 -26.95 -9.32
C LYS A 8 32.72 -26.67 -8.85
N THR A 9 33.41 -25.72 -9.47
CA THR A 9 34.77 -25.32 -9.14
C THR A 9 34.76 -24.79 -7.70
N LYS A 10 35.27 -25.57 -6.74
CA LYS A 10 35.47 -25.11 -5.36
C LYS A 10 36.48 -23.94 -5.38
N PRO A 11 36.27 -22.86 -4.61
CA PRO A 11 37.26 -21.80 -4.50
C PRO A 11 38.56 -22.38 -3.94
N VAL A 12 39.65 -22.22 -4.68
CA VAL A 12 40.98 -22.60 -4.19
C VAL A 12 41.38 -21.56 -3.15
N SER A 13 41.66 -22.02 -1.93
CA SER A 13 42.22 -21.18 -0.86
C SER A 13 43.74 -21.23 -0.92
N TYR A 14 44.39 -20.07 -0.78
CA TYR A 14 45.84 -19.94 -0.77
C TYR A 14 46.39 -19.51 0.60
N LYS A 15 45.60 -19.69 1.67
CA LYS A 15 46.02 -19.43 3.05
C LYS A 15 47.02 -20.51 3.53
N PRO A 16 48.12 -20.13 4.21
CA PRO A 16 48.60 -18.76 4.39
C PRO A 16 49.24 -18.21 3.12
N HIS A 17 48.97 -16.94 2.80
CA HIS A 17 49.57 -16.30 1.62
C HIS A 17 51.09 -16.15 1.79
N SER A 18 51.82 -16.27 0.69
CA SER A 18 53.27 -16.06 0.63
C SER A 18 53.58 -14.71 -0.04
N GLN A 19 54.84 -14.26 0.04
CA GLN A 19 55.27 -13.07 -0.71
C GLN A 19 55.11 -13.23 -2.23
N GLU A 20 55.21 -14.45 -2.76
CA GLU A 20 55.00 -14.72 -4.20
C GLU A 20 53.52 -14.59 -4.59
N HIS A 21 52.60 -14.94 -3.69
CA HIS A 21 51.17 -14.75 -3.91
C HIS A 21 50.78 -13.26 -3.98
N CYS A 22 51.54 -12.38 -3.31
CA CYS A 22 51.33 -10.93 -3.26
C CYS A 22 52.20 -10.14 -4.26
N LYS A 23 52.65 -10.78 -5.34
CA LYS A 23 53.31 -10.12 -6.47
C LYS A 23 52.43 -10.19 -7.72
N PRO A 24 52.34 -9.12 -8.53
CA PRO A 24 51.68 -9.17 -9.83
C PRO A 24 52.42 -10.12 -10.79
N CYS A 25 51.68 -10.80 -11.67
CA CYS A 25 52.26 -11.78 -12.60
C CYS A 25 53.30 -11.14 -13.56
N PRO A 26 54.38 -11.85 -13.93
CA PRO A 26 55.49 -11.25 -14.68
C PRO A 26 55.20 -10.73 -16.09
N THR A 27 54.20 -11.22 -16.85
CA THR A 27 53.92 -10.77 -18.25
C THR A 27 52.70 -11.46 -18.89
N PRO A 28 51.92 -10.85 -19.82
CA PRO A 28 51.40 -9.46 -19.96
C PRO A 28 49.82 -9.40 -20.02
N PRO A 29 49.12 -8.23 -20.03
CA PRO A 29 49.58 -6.85 -20.18
C PRO A 29 49.49 -5.98 -18.92
N HIS A 30 50.29 -4.91 -18.94
CA HIS A 30 50.29 -3.78 -18.01
C HIS A 30 48.93 -3.05 -17.98
N ARG A 31 48.02 -3.52 -17.12
CA ARG A 31 46.96 -2.66 -16.57
C ARG A 31 47.01 -2.71 -15.06
N ASN A 32 47.80 -1.79 -14.51
CA ASN A 32 47.61 -1.07 -13.26
C ASN A 32 46.90 -1.84 -12.15
N CYS A 33 47.51 -2.91 -11.64
CA CYS A 33 47.26 -3.23 -10.24
C CYS A 33 47.80 -2.05 -9.43
N ILE A 34 46.97 -1.49 -8.55
CA ILE A 34 47.30 -0.28 -7.79
C ILE A 34 47.20 -0.53 -6.28
N ILE A 35 46.56 -1.63 -5.87
CA ILE A 35 46.32 -1.95 -4.47
C ILE A 35 47.33 -3.00 -4.01
N LEU A 36 48.23 -2.60 -3.14
CA LEU A 36 49.25 -3.49 -2.56
C LEU A 36 48.68 -4.23 -1.35
N PHE A 37 48.92 -5.55 -1.32
CA PHE A 37 48.60 -6.41 -0.19
C PHE A 37 49.87 -6.98 0.43
N THR A 38 49.95 -6.95 1.74
CA THR A 38 50.85 -7.86 2.49
C THR A 38 50.23 -9.26 2.57
N PRO A 39 51.03 -10.32 2.77
CA PRO A 39 50.48 -11.66 2.95
C PRO A 39 49.41 -11.76 4.05
N LEU A 40 49.62 -11.08 5.18
CA LEU A 40 48.65 -11.02 6.26
C LEU A 40 47.34 -10.32 5.85
N GLN A 41 47.42 -9.20 5.13
CA GLN A 41 46.22 -8.51 4.62
C GLN A 41 45.46 -9.39 3.62
N ALA A 42 46.17 -10.15 2.78
CA ALA A 42 45.55 -11.09 1.84
C ALA A 42 44.83 -12.25 2.56
N ASP A 43 45.43 -12.78 3.63
CA ASP A 43 44.78 -13.80 4.48
C ASP A 43 43.53 -13.26 5.17
N ILE A 44 43.60 -12.05 5.74
CA ILE A 44 42.45 -11.39 6.38
C ILE A 44 41.35 -11.12 5.35
N PHE A 45 41.70 -10.55 4.20
CA PHE A 45 40.73 -10.25 3.15
C PHE A 45 40.03 -11.50 2.63
N GLU A 46 40.78 -12.58 2.34
CA GLU A 46 40.18 -13.84 1.92
C GLU A 46 39.24 -14.40 3.00
N GLY A 47 39.60 -14.28 4.28
CA GLY A 47 38.71 -14.67 5.40
C GLY A 47 37.44 -13.86 5.46
N LEU A 48 37.52 -12.54 5.29
CA LEU A 48 36.36 -11.68 5.26
C LEU A 48 35.45 -11.95 4.07
N LEU A 49 35.99 -12.37 2.93
CA LEU A 49 35.18 -12.84 1.80
C LEU A 49 34.47 -14.17 2.12
N ASP A 50 35.12 -15.09 2.84
CA ASP A 50 34.48 -16.32 3.32
C ASP A 50 33.33 -15.98 4.30
N ASP A 51 33.56 -15.06 5.24
CA ASP A 51 32.56 -14.59 6.20
C ASP A 51 31.42 -13.81 5.52
N LEU A 52 31.70 -13.10 4.43
CA LEU A 52 30.69 -12.42 3.63
C LEU A 52 29.72 -13.42 2.97
N ILE A 53 30.25 -14.51 2.40
CA ILE A 53 29.42 -15.61 1.86
C ILE A 53 28.57 -16.23 2.98
N ALA A 54 29.17 -16.45 4.14
CA ALA A 54 28.49 -17.05 5.28
C ALA A 54 27.39 -16.14 5.84
N SER A 55 27.58 -14.81 5.80
CA SER A 55 26.65 -13.83 6.37
C SER A 55 25.50 -13.44 5.46
N ILE A 56 25.66 -13.53 4.13
CA ILE A 56 24.59 -13.29 3.16
C ILE A 56 23.85 -14.61 2.93
N GLN A 57 22.86 -14.90 3.79
CA GLN A 57 22.01 -16.09 3.69
C GLN A 57 20.59 -15.77 4.15
N SER A 58 19.60 -16.43 3.56
CA SER A 58 18.17 -16.24 3.88
C SER A 58 17.78 -16.65 5.30
N ILE A 59 18.61 -17.43 5.99
CA ILE A 59 18.39 -17.82 7.38
C ILE A 59 18.60 -16.66 8.37
N TYR A 60 19.38 -15.64 7.98
CA TYR A 60 19.54 -14.43 8.78
C TYR A 60 18.42 -13.45 8.46
N ILE A 61 17.75 -12.97 9.51
CA ILE A 61 16.63 -12.04 9.43
C ILE A 61 17.10 -10.70 9.99
N PRO A 62 17.44 -9.72 9.11
CA PRO A 62 17.77 -8.36 9.53
C PRO A 62 16.73 -7.78 10.52
N PRO A 63 17.16 -7.01 11.53
CA PRO A 63 18.52 -6.52 11.75
C PRO A 63 19.43 -7.53 12.49
N ALA A 64 18.95 -8.73 12.79
CA ALA A 64 19.78 -9.77 13.40
C ALA A 64 20.66 -10.45 12.35
N GLY A 65 21.95 -10.63 12.64
CA GLY A 65 22.85 -11.41 11.81
C GLY A 65 24.28 -10.88 11.78
N PRO A 66 25.19 -11.62 11.15
CA PRO A 66 26.61 -11.33 11.21
C PRO A 66 27.09 -10.27 10.20
N LEU A 67 26.29 -9.95 9.17
CA LEU A 67 26.73 -9.11 8.04
C LEU A 67 27.26 -7.73 8.47
N PRO A 68 26.59 -6.95 9.34
CA PRO A 68 27.12 -5.66 9.79
C PRO A 68 28.50 -5.76 10.44
N ASN A 69 28.76 -6.82 11.21
CA ASN A 69 30.05 -7.03 11.86
C ASN A 69 31.14 -7.37 10.85
N VAL A 70 30.86 -8.22 9.85
CA VAL A 70 31.80 -8.53 8.77
C VAL A 70 32.19 -7.26 8.01
N LEU A 71 31.22 -6.40 7.69
CA LEU A 71 31.44 -5.13 7.00
C LEU A 71 32.28 -4.15 7.85
N LYS A 72 32.02 -4.05 9.16
CA LYS A 72 32.83 -3.24 10.09
C LYS A 72 34.29 -3.72 10.16
N VAL A 73 34.54 -5.03 10.08
CA VAL A 73 35.91 -5.57 10.04
C VAL A 73 36.58 -5.30 8.69
N LEU A 74 35.85 -5.39 7.57
CA LEU A 74 36.33 -4.97 6.24
C LEU A 74 36.76 -3.49 6.24
N GLN A 75 35.95 -2.59 6.81
CA GLN A 75 36.32 -1.19 6.95
C GLN A 75 37.60 -1.00 7.75
N ASN A 76 37.79 -1.75 8.84
CA ASN A 76 39.04 -1.68 9.62
C ASN A 76 40.26 -2.16 8.82
N LEU A 77 40.11 -3.19 7.98
CA LEU A 77 41.15 -3.59 7.04
C LEU A 77 41.47 -2.46 6.05
N PHE A 78 40.46 -1.82 5.47
CA PHE A 78 40.66 -0.71 4.53
C PHE A 78 41.35 0.51 5.15
N LYS A 79 41.20 0.76 6.46
CA LYS A 79 41.91 1.85 7.17
C LYS A 79 43.42 1.62 7.23
N VAL A 80 43.86 0.36 7.33
CA VAL A 80 45.28 0.01 7.48
C VAL A 80 45.97 -0.30 6.15
N MET A 81 45.21 -0.32 5.05
CA MET A 81 45.72 -0.51 3.70
C MET A 81 46.14 0.80 3.04
N ARG A 82 47.06 0.71 2.06
CA ARG A 82 47.49 1.85 1.26
C ARG A 82 46.54 2.04 0.07
N LEU A 83 45.47 2.80 0.28
CA LEU A 83 44.44 3.12 -0.72
C LEU A 83 44.47 4.61 -1.08
N SER A 84 43.98 4.95 -2.27
CA SER A 84 43.70 6.35 -2.58
C SER A 84 42.50 6.84 -1.76
N LEU A 85 42.44 8.14 -1.44
CA LEU A 85 41.31 8.72 -0.70
C LEU A 85 39.97 8.48 -1.41
N ARG A 86 39.99 8.46 -2.74
CA ARG A 86 38.79 8.20 -3.55
C ARG A 86 38.31 6.74 -3.41
N ASP A 87 39.21 5.78 -3.53
CA ASP A 87 38.87 4.35 -3.44
C ASP A 87 38.43 3.99 -2.01
N GLN A 88 39.09 4.58 -1.02
CA GLN A 88 38.70 4.43 0.38
C GLN A 88 37.31 5.00 0.61
N ALA A 89 37.00 6.21 0.12
CA ALA A 89 35.66 6.80 0.28
C ALA A 89 34.55 5.95 -0.37
N GLY A 90 34.79 5.38 -1.56
CA GLY A 90 33.82 4.50 -2.24
C GLY A 90 33.52 3.23 -1.44
N LEU A 91 34.56 2.54 -0.96
CA LEU A 91 34.43 1.34 -0.14
C LEU A 91 33.72 1.63 1.19
N PHE A 92 34.05 2.75 1.84
CA PHE A 92 33.38 3.17 3.08
C PHE A 92 31.91 3.52 2.84
N ALA A 93 31.60 4.28 1.79
CA ALA A 93 30.23 4.65 1.48
C ALA A 93 29.36 3.41 1.19
N ALA A 94 29.85 2.46 0.40
CA ALA A 94 29.11 1.25 0.09
C ALA A 94 28.88 0.36 1.33
N THR A 95 29.93 0.16 2.15
CA THR A 95 29.83 -0.64 3.37
C THR A 95 28.95 0.02 4.44
N GLU A 96 29.05 1.34 4.65
CA GLU A 96 28.19 2.09 5.61
C GLU A 96 26.72 2.12 5.17
N LEU A 97 26.46 2.33 3.88
CA LEU A 97 25.10 2.27 3.34
C LEU A 97 24.46 0.90 3.60
N ASN A 98 25.22 -0.17 3.37
CA ASN A 98 24.77 -1.54 3.62
C ASN A 98 24.54 -1.81 5.12
N ILE A 99 25.48 -1.41 5.99
CA ILE A 99 25.31 -1.53 7.45
C ILE A 99 24.03 -0.81 7.90
N THR A 100 23.83 0.43 7.46
CA THR A 100 22.67 1.25 7.83
C THR A 100 21.38 0.61 7.31
N ALA A 101 21.34 0.18 6.05
CA ALA A 101 20.18 -0.50 5.48
C ALA A 101 19.86 -1.81 6.22
N TYR A 102 20.89 -2.56 6.66
CA TYR A 102 20.72 -3.81 7.39
C TYR A 102 20.16 -3.56 8.79
N GLU A 103 20.73 -2.61 9.52
CA GLU A 103 20.34 -2.27 10.89
C GLU A 103 18.94 -1.63 10.95
N GLN A 104 18.45 -1.05 9.85
CA GLN A 104 17.12 -0.42 9.74
C GLN A 104 16.04 -1.30 9.10
N SER A 105 16.38 -2.46 8.52
CA SER A 105 15.41 -3.30 7.82
C SER A 105 14.78 -4.34 8.73
N GLU A 106 13.48 -4.61 8.52
CA GLU A 106 12.76 -5.75 9.08
C GLU A 106 12.77 -6.91 8.07
N GLY A 107 13.87 -7.67 8.03
CA GLY A 107 14.12 -8.69 7.01
C GLY A 107 14.91 -8.20 5.78
N TRP A 108 15.02 -9.03 4.75
CA TRP A 108 15.70 -8.67 3.49
C TRP A 108 14.77 -7.80 2.64
N SER A 109 15.00 -6.48 2.64
CA SER A 109 14.28 -5.49 1.83
C SER A 109 14.99 -5.24 0.49
N ASP A 110 14.28 -4.69 -0.51
CA ASP A 110 14.88 -4.30 -1.79
C ASP A 110 16.01 -3.27 -1.62
N ALA A 111 15.85 -2.33 -0.68
CA ALA A 111 16.89 -1.35 -0.35
C ALA A 111 18.15 -2.02 0.22
N LEU A 112 17.97 -3.01 1.11
CA LEU A 112 19.08 -3.79 1.66
C LEU A 112 19.74 -4.68 0.60
N ILE A 113 18.95 -5.34 -0.25
CA ILE A 113 19.46 -6.15 -1.36
C ILE A 113 20.30 -5.28 -2.29
N ALA A 114 19.80 -4.09 -2.65
CA ALA A 114 20.52 -3.14 -3.50
C ALA A 114 21.82 -2.66 -2.85
N ALA A 115 21.79 -2.26 -1.57
CA ALA A 115 22.98 -1.83 -0.84
C ALA A 115 24.02 -2.96 -0.69
N THR A 116 23.56 -4.20 -0.52
CA THR A 116 24.41 -5.39 -0.48
C THR A 116 25.04 -5.68 -1.84
N GLY A 117 24.26 -5.61 -2.91
CA GLY A 117 24.77 -5.75 -4.28
C GLY A 117 25.80 -4.67 -4.65
N GLN A 118 25.58 -3.44 -4.22
CA GLN A 118 26.55 -2.34 -4.40
C GLN A 118 27.85 -2.62 -3.65
N THR A 119 27.78 -3.10 -2.41
CA THR A 119 28.98 -3.50 -1.64
C THR A 119 29.77 -4.59 -2.35
N LEU A 120 29.09 -5.63 -2.84
CA LEU A 120 29.73 -6.74 -3.57
C LEU A 120 30.39 -6.24 -4.86
N THR A 121 29.75 -5.31 -5.57
CA THR A 121 30.29 -4.69 -6.79
C THR A 121 31.57 -3.91 -6.50
N GLU A 122 31.60 -3.12 -5.42
CA GLU A 122 32.81 -2.38 -5.01
C GLU A 122 33.94 -3.33 -4.57
N LEU A 123 33.62 -4.40 -3.84
CA LEU A 123 34.60 -5.44 -3.47
C LEU A 123 35.14 -6.19 -4.69
N TYR A 124 34.32 -6.39 -5.71
CA TYR A 124 34.74 -6.98 -6.98
C TYR A 124 35.74 -6.08 -7.70
N ALA A 125 35.42 -4.79 -7.85
CA ALA A 125 36.33 -3.80 -8.43
C ALA A 125 37.65 -3.72 -7.65
N PHE A 126 37.56 -3.68 -6.32
CA PHE A 126 38.72 -3.70 -5.42
C PHE A 126 39.61 -4.94 -5.64
N SER A 127 39.02 -6.12 -5.75
CA SER A 127 39.74 -7.38 -5.99
C SER A 127 40.46 -7.39 -7.34
N LEU A 128 39.86 -6.80 -8.37
CA LEU A 128 40.48 -6.69 -9.69
C LEU A 128 41.70 -5.76 -9.69
N LEU A 129 41.71 -4.73 -8.85
CA LEU A 129 42.79 -3.75 -8.72
C LEU A 129 43.95 -4.22 -7.81
N ALA A 130 43.81 -5.37 -7.16
CA ALA A 130 44.82 -5.94 -6.28
C ALA A 130 46.08 -6.44 -7.03
N CYS A 131 47.24 -6.12 -6.47
CA CYS A 131 48.56 -6.60 -6.89
C CYS A 131 48.87 -7.97 -6.27
N VAL A 132 48.07 -8.97 -6.64
CA VAL A 132 48.25 -10.38 -6.27
C VAL A 132 48.35 -11.25 -7.52
N SER A 133 48.83 -12.49 -7.35
CA SER A 133 48.88 -13.46 -8.44
C SER A 133 47.49 -13.75 -9.01
N ALA A 134 47.42 -14.09 -10.30
CA ALA A 134 46.15 -14.39 -10.97
C ALA A 134 45.29 -15.44 -10.24
N PRO A 135 45.85 -16.58 -9.74
CA PRO A 135 45.04 -17.58 -9.03
C PRO A 135 44.41 -17.07 -7.73
N VAL A 136 45.08 -16.16 -7.01
CA VAL A 136 44.52 -15.53 -5.79
C VAL A 136 43.37 -14.61 -6.16
N LYS A 137 43.57 -13.77 -7.18
CA LYS A 137 42.53 -12.86 -7.69
C LYS A 137 41.30 -13.63 -8.15
N ASP A 138 41.49 -14.72 -8.88
CA ASP A 138 40.41 -15.61 -9.32
C ASP A 138 39.66 -16.20 -8.10
N GLY A 139 40.40 -16.61 -7.06
CA GLY A 139 39.83 -17.11 -5.82
C GLY A 139 38.96 -16.09 -5.07
N TRP A 140 39.33 -14.81 -5.09
CA TRP A 140 38.52 -13.73 -4.49
C TRP A 140 37.28 -13.41 -5.33
N VAL A 141 37.44 -13.32 -6.65
CA VAL A 141 36.34 -13.10 -7.59
C VAL A 141 35.28 -14.21 -7.47
N ILE A 142 35.70 -15.47 -7.37
CA ILE A 142 34.78 -16.60 -7.18
C ILE A 142 33.99 -16.45 -5.87
N ARG A 143 34.64 -16.04 -4.78
CA ARG A 143 33.98 -15.84 -3.49
C ARG A 143 32.92 -14.74 -3.54
N ILE A 144 33.24 -13.62 -4.17
CA ILE A 144 32.28 -12.52 -4.35
C ILE A 144 31.09 -12.99 -5.18
N ARG A 145 31.32 -13.73 -6.27
CA ARG A 145 30.24 -14.31 -7.08
C ARG A 145 29.38 -15.33 -6.31
N LEU A 146 29.96 -16.08 -5.39
CA LEU A 146 29.20 -16.96 -4.50
C LEU A 146 28.32 -16.16 -3.54
N ALA A 147 28.82 -15.05 -2.99
CA ALA A 147 28.02 -14.14 -2.18
C ALA A 147 26.89 -13.47 -3.00
N GLU A 148 27.16 -13.05 -4.23
CA GLU A 148 26.14 -12.55 -5.18
C GLU A 148 25.08 -13.63 -5.49
N THR A 149 25.50 -14.89 -5.63
CA THR A 149 24.58 -16.02 -5.84
C THR A 149 23.67 -16.23 -4.63
N ASN A 150 24.20 -16.14 -3.42
CA ASN A 150 23.39 -16.20 -2.21
C ASN A 150 22.40 -15.02 -2.13
N LEU A 151 22.87 -13.81 -2.46
CA LEU A 151 22.03 -12.61 -2.51
C LEU A 151 20.90 -12.75 -3.53
N ALA A 152 21.18 -13.25 -4.74
CA ALA A 152 20.17 -13.53 -5.74
C ALA A 152 19.16 -14.59 -5.28
N GLY A 153 19.62 -15.61 -4.55
CA GLY A 153 18.76 -16.59 -3.89
C GLY A 153 17.80 -15.96 -2.89
N ILE A 154 18.25 -14.96 -2.14
CA ILE A 154 17.42 -14.14 -1.25
C ILE A 154 16.42 -13.30 -2.06
N THR A 155 16.87 -12.62 -3.11
CA THR A 155 16.01 -11.79 -3.99
C THR A 155 14.85 -12.58 -4.59
N ASN A 156 15.04 -13.85 -4.94
CA ASN A 156 13.96 -14.69 -5.50
C ASN A 156 12.88 -15.08 -4.47
N ILE A 157 13.14 -14.87 -3.17
CA ILE A 157 12.21 -15.14 -2.07
C ILE A 157 11.57 -13.83 -1.59
N VAL A 158 12.23 -12.69 -1.83
CA VAL A 158 11.67 -11.35 -1.60
C VAL A 158 10.75 -11.02 -2.78
N PRO A 159 9.45 -10.75 -2.55
CA PRO A 159 8.56 -10.32 -3.62
C PRO A 159 9.15 -9.05 -4.28
N PRO A 160 9.26 -8.96 -5.61
CA PRO A 160 9.76 -7.75 -6.25
C PRO A 160 8.87 -6.56 -5.86
N ALA A 161 9.45 -5.39 -5.56
CA ALA A 161 8.70 -4.14 -5.56
C ALA A 161 8.22 -3.83 -6.99
N THR A 162 7.13 -4.47 -7.39
CA THR A 162 6.33 -4.03 -8.53
C THR A 162 5.81 -2.64 -8.23
N PRO A 163 5.99 -1.66 -9.14
CA PRO A 163 5.34 -0.37 -9.01
C PRO A 163 3.83 -0.60 -8.90
N GLY A 164 3.27 -0.33 -7.73
CA GLY A 164 1.86 -0.56 -7.45
C GLY A 164 1.02 0.68 -7.73
N THR A 165 -0.27 0.44 -7.95
CA THR A 165 -1.30 1.47 -7.98
C THR A 165 -1.59 1.95 -6.57
N LEU A 166 -1.53 3.26 -6.35
CA LEU A 166 -1.78 3.87 -5.04
C LEU A 166 -3.24 4.28 -4.88
N VAL A 167 -3.80 4.00 -3.71
CA VAL A 167 -4.99 4.69 -3.19
C VAL A 167 -4.54 5.57 -2.03
N VAL A 168 -4.67 6.89 -2.21
CA VAL A 168 -4.34 7.87 -1.19
C VAL A 168 -5.61 8.22 -0.41
N LEU A 169 -5.54 8.05 0.90
CA LEU A 169 -6.57 8.36 1.88
C LEU A 169 -6.05 9.49 2.78
N ASP A 170 -5.96 10.68 2.20
CA ASP A 170 -5.52 11.89 2.91
C ASP A 170 -6.73 12.53 3.59
N GLY A 171 -6.91 12.31 4.90
CA GLY A 171 -8.00 12.89 5.70
C GLY A 171 -8.05 14.43 5.68
N GLY A 172 -7.04 15.06 5.07
CA GLY A 172 -6.84 16.49 5.06
C GLY A 172 -6.50 16.99 6.46
N ASN A 173 -6.44 18.31 6.59
CA ASN A 173 -6.33 18.98 7.89
C ASN A 173 -7.65 18.96 8.68
N THR A 174 -8.48 17.94 8.46
CA THR A 174 -9.77 17.75 9.15
C THR A 174 -9.53 16.95 10.42
N THR A 175 -9.89 17.53 11.56
CA THR A 175 -9.74 16.88 12.86
C THR A 175 -10.81 15.80 13.05
N THR A 176 -10.39 14.61 13.49
CA THR A 176 -11.27 13.52 13.95
C THR A 176 -10.98 13.14 15.40
N SER A 177 -11.79 12.23 15.95
CA SER A 177 -11.68 11.68 17.30
C SER A 177 -11.49 10.17 17.28
N LEU A 178 -10.49 9.67 18.00
CA LEU A 178 -10.32 8.26 18.33
C LEU A 178 -10.57 8.08 19.83
N SER A 179 -11.31 7.05 20.24
CA SER A 179 -11.60 6.82 21.65
C SER A 179 -11.44 5.35 22.06
N LEU A 180 -11.16 5.15 23.34
CA LEU A 180 -11.06 3.84 23.99
C LEU A 180 -11.98 3.76 25.21
N ASN A 181 -12.30 2.55 25.64
CA ASN A 181 -13.00 2.33 26.90
C ASN A 181 -12.00 2.46 28.06
N LYS A 182 -12.23 3.43 28.96
CA LYS A 182 -11.36 3.68 30.13
C LYS A 182 -11.08 2.45 30.97
N LEU A 183 -12.06 1.57 31.16
CA LEU A 183 -11.92 0.45 32.10
C LEU A 183 -11.10 -0.69 31.50
N THR A 184 -11.23 -0.92 30.19
CA THR A 184 -10.58 -2.05 29.52
C THR A 184 -9.33 -1.66 28.74
N GLY A 185 -9.16 -0.38 28.41
CA GLY A 185 -8.12 0.11 27.51
C GLY A 185 -8.32 -0.27 26.03
N LEU A 186 -9.45 -0.89 25.70
CA LEU A 186 -9.75 -1.36 24.35
C LEU A 186 -10.39 -0.26 23.49
N PRO A 187 -10.21 -0.30 22.16
CA PRO A 187 -10.87 0.64 21.24
C PRO A 187 -12.38 0.69 21.45
N ALA A 188 -12.94 1.90 21.45
CA ALA A 188 -14.38 2.16 21.56
C ALA A 188 -14.94 2.82 20.30
N GLN A 189 -14.26 3.87 19.80
CA GLN A 189 -14.56 4.46 18.50
C GLN A 189 -13.27 4.67 17.71
N GLY A 190 -13.31 4.29 16.43
CA GLY A 190 -12.26 4.52 15.46
C GLY A 190 -12.65 5.62 14.48
N ALA A 191 -11.79 5.90 13.51
CA ALA A 191 -12.07 6.84 12.44
C ALA A 191 -11.45 6.41 11.12
N ILE A 192 -11.98 6.94 10.03
CA ILE A 192 -11.65 6.56 8.65
C ILE A 192 -11.24 7.82 7.89
N PRO A 193 -10.00 7.90 7.40
CA PRO A 193 -9.62 8.95 6.46
C PRO A 193 -10.08 8.61 5.05
N ILE A 194 -10.52 9.64 4.35
CA ILE A 194 -10.75 9.66 2.91
C ILE A 194 -10.23 11.01 2.40
N ILE A 195 -10.32 11.30 1.10
CA ILE A 195 -9.71 12.52 0.56
C ILE A 195 -10.33 13.82 1.13
N ASN A 196 -9.47 14.65 1.72
CA ASN A 196 -9.78 15.90 2.41
C ASN A 196 -10.86 15.80 3.52
N PHE A 197 -11.13 14.60 4.02
CA PHE A 197 -12.17 14.39 5.04
C PHE A 197 -11.85 13.18 5.91
N THR A 198 -12.22 13.28 7.19
CA THR A 198 -12.17 12.16 8.13
C THR A 198 -13.55 11.91 8.69
N SER A 199 -13.94 10.65 8.86
CA SER A 199 -15.19 10.32 9.53
C SER A 199 -15.22 10.88 10.96
N GLU A 200 -16.43 11.06 11.49
CA GLU A 200 -16.62 11.13 12.94
C GLU A 200 -16.25 9.79 13.61
N GLY A 201 -16.30 9.74 14.94
CA GLY A 201 -16.00 8.53 15.70
C GLY A 201 -16.98 7.39 15.38
N ILE A 202 -16.48 6.33 14.74
CA ILE A 202 -17.25 5.15 14.34
C ILE A 202 -17.12 4.08 15.43
N PRO A 203 -18.22 3.55 15.98
CA PRO A 203 -18.18 2.44 16.93
C PRO A 203 -17.42 1.24 16.36
N VAL A 204 -16.51 0.69 17.16
CA VAL A 204 -15.72 -0.49 16.79
C VAL A 204 -15.98 -1.64 17.76
N THR A 205 -15.94 -2.86 17.25
CA THR A 205 -15.82 -4.06 18.08
C THR A 205 -14.45 -4.69 17.86
N THR A 206 -13.82 -5.15 18.93
CA THR A 206 -12.46 -5.70 18.91
C THR A 206 -12.36 -6.98 19.73
N ASN A 207 -11.27 -7.74 19.53
CA ASN A 207 -10.93 -8.85 20.41
C ASN A 207 -10.38 -8.35 21.76
N SER A 208 -10.06 -9.26 22.68
CA SER A 208 -9.53 -8.93 24.01
C SER A 208 -8.16 -8.24 24.01
N LEU A 209 -7.48 -8.16 22.86
CA LEU A 209 -6.21 -7.46 22.67
C LEU A 209 -6.38 -6.12 21.94
N GLY A 210 -7.61 -5.70 21.65
CA GLY A 210 -7.89 -4.48 20.90
C GLY A 210 -7.62 -4.60 19.39
N GLN A 211 -7.37 -5.81 18.91
CA GLN A 211 -7.11 -6.14 17.50
C GLN A 211 -8.35 -6.73 16.84
N ASN A 212 -8.27 -7.01 15.54
CA ASN A 212 -9.36 -7.57 14.72
C ASN A 212 -10.62 -6.71 14.82
N VAL A 213 -10.46 -5.44 14.47
CA VAL A 213 -11.54 -4.47 14.44
C VAL A 213 -12.60 -4.89 13.43
N SER A 214 -13.86 -4.79 13.83
CA SER A 214 -14.98 -4.74 12.89
C SER A 214 -15.82 -3.50 13.13
N ILE A 215 -16.37 -2.97 12.03
CA ILE A 215 -17.15 -1.74 12.01
C ILE A 215 -18.41 -1.92 11.17
N VAL A 216 -19.48 -1.22 11.54
CA VAL A 216 -20.71 -1.14 10.76
C VAL A 216 -20.86 0.30 10.30
N LEU A 217 -20.94 0.52 8.98
CA LEU A 217 -21.02 1.86 8.40
C LEU A 217 -22.45 2.41 8.36
N ALA A 218 -23.46 1.54 8.30
CA ALA A 218 -24.84 1.95 8.54
C ALA A 218 -25.25 1.56 9.97
N ASN A 219 -24.87 2.38 10.95
CA ASN A 219 -25.43 2.29 12.30
C ASN A 219 -26.14 3.62 12.62
N ASN A 220 -27.21 3.57 13.43
CA ASN A 220 -28.18 4.66 13.67
C ASN A 220 -27.61 5.94 14.35
N LEU A 221 -26.30 6.16 14.29
CA LEU A 221 -25.58 7.28 14.89
C LEU A 221 -24.69 8.05 13.89
N GLY A 222 -24.74 7.72 12.59
CA GLY A 222 -24.02 8.46 11.54
C GLY A 222 -23.96 7.65 10.24
N GLU A 223 -25.02 7.75 9.43
CA GLU A 223 -25.28 7.02 8.17
C GLU A 223 -24.28 7.30 7.03
N ASP A 224 -22.99 7.06 7.27
CA ASP A 224 -21.92 7.48 6.38
C ASP A 224 -21.16 6.30 5.75
N ASN A 225 -21.31 6.10 4.44
CA ASN A 225 -20.59 5.07 3.70
C ASN A 225 -19.22 5.58 3.21
N PHE A 226 -18.14 5.02 3.74
CA PHE A 226 -16.76 5.40 3.38
C PHE A 226 -15.97 4.30 2.68
N ALA A 227 -16.59 3.14 2.43
CA ALA A 227 -15.92 2.03 1.77
C ALA A 227 -16.00 2.18 0.25
N PHE A 228 -14.88 1.95 -0.43
CA PHE A 228 -14.80 1.87 -1.89
C PHE A 228 -14.77 0.40 -2.33
N SER A 229 -15.20 0.13 -3.56
CA SER A 229 -15.15 -1.21 -4.16
C SER A 229 -13.89 -1.38 -5.00
N VAL A 230 -13.19 -2.49 -4.85
CA VAL A 230 -11.99 -2.81 -5.63
C VAL A 230 -12.38 -3.03 -7.10
N PRO A 231 -11.86 -2.25 -8.07
CA PRO A 231 -12.29 -2.34 -9.47
C PRO A 231 -11.85 -3.62 -10.19
N GLN A 232 -10.76 -4.23 -9.73
CA GLN A 232 -10.20 -5.46 -10.30
C GLN A 232 -9.38 -6.24 -9.26
N SER A 233 -9.37 -7.57 -9.36
CA SER A 233 -8.61 -8.42 -8.43
C SER A 233 -7.13 -8.02 -8.37
N SER A 234 -6.63 -7.79 -7.17
CA SER A 234 -5.31 -7.21 -6.92
C SER A 234 -4.68 -7.84 -5.68
N THR A 235 -3.38 -7.59 -5.49
CA THR A 235 -2.65 -7.91 -4.25
C THR A 235 -2.24 -6.63 -3.56
N ILE A 236 -2.57 -6.48 -2.28
CA ILE A 236 -2.07 -5.38 -1.46
C ILE A 236 -0.65 -5.73 -1.03
N THR A 237 0.29 -4.82 -1.31
CA THR A 237 1.73 -5.01 -1.09
C THR A 237 2.31 -4.10 -0.02
N SER A 238 1.68 -2.95 0.23
CA SER A 238 2.02 -2.10 1.37
C SER A 238 0.84 -1.27 1.86
N ILE A 239 0.93 -0.89 3.13
CA ILE A 239 0.06 0.09 3.79
C ILE A 239 0.97 1.07 4.52
N THR A 240 0.82 2.37 4.23
CA THR A 240 1.39 3.43 5.05
C THR A 240 0.27 4.15 5.78
N ALA A 241 0.54 4.61 6.99
CA ALA A 241 -0.42 5.35 7.78
C ALA A 241 0.27 6.32 8.74
N SER A 242 -0.38 7.44 9.00
CA SER A 242 0.08 8.50 9.88
C SER A 242 -1.09 9.05 10.70
N PHE A 243 -0.84 9.31 11.98
CA PHE A 243 -1.74 10.06 12.84
C PHE A 243 -0.98 11.20 13.51
N SER A 244 -1.51 12.41 13.39
CA SER A 244 -0.95 13.60 14.03
C SER A 244 -1.92 14.10 15.11
N PRO A 245 -1.70 13.74 16.39
CA PRO A 245 -2.54 14.20 17.49
C PRO A 245 -2.45 15.72 17.70
N LEU A 246 -3.55 16.32 18.13
CA LEU A 246 -3.55 17.66 18.71
C LEU A 246 -2.77 17.68 20.04
N PRO A 247 -2.17 18.82 20.42
CA PRO A 247 -1.44 18.95 21.67
C PRO A 247 -2.28 18.51 22.88
N THR A 248 -1.73 17.62 23.68
CA THR A 248 -2.40 17.05 24.86
C THR A 248 -1.38 16.49 25.84
N THR A 249 -1.82 16.09 27.04
CA THR A 249 -0.97 15.40 28.00
C THR A 249 -1.58 14.04 28.34
N ILE A 250 -0.83 12.98 28.06
CA ILE A 250 -1.20 11.60 28.31
C ILE A 250 -0.58 11.16 29.64
N SER A 251 -1.41 10.64 30.53
CA SER A 251 -0.99 10.10 31.83
C SER A 251 -1.74 8.80 32.15
N GLY A 252 -1.17 8.00 33.05
CA GLY A 252 -1.76 6.73 33.50
C GLY A 252 -1.50 5.52 32.59
N ALA A 253 -1.16 5.73 31.31
CA ALA A 253 -0.81 4.65 30.39
C ALA A 253 0.04 5.16 29.20
N THR A 254 0.48 4.23 28.36
CA THR A 254 0.88 4.53 26.98
C THR A 254 -0.32 4.24 26.06
N ILE A 255 -0.66 5.17 25.19
CA ILE A 255 -1.68 4.98 24.15
C ILE A 255 -0.99 4.57 22.85
N THR A 256 -1.42 3.45 22.29
CA THR A 256 -0.97 2.97 20.97
C THR A 256 -2.05 3.29 19.95
N VAL A 257 -1.65 3.90 18.85
CA VAL A 257 -2.51 4.08 17.67
C VAL A 257 -2.33 2.85 16.78
N GLN A 258 -3.43 2.28 16.34
CA GLN A 258 -3.45 1.12 15.45
C GLN A 258 -4.18 1.49 14.16
N VAL A 259 -3.73 0.88 13.07
CA VAL A 259 -4.42 0.90 11.78
C VAL A 259 -4.73 -0.52 11.36
N GLN A 260 -5.88 -0.70 10.73
CA GLN A 260 -6.28 -1.97 10.15
C GLN A 260 -7.10 -1.75 8.88
N LEU A 261 -6.92 -2.63 7.88
CA LEU A 261 -7.79 -2.68 6.73
C LEU A 261 -8.93 -3.66 6.99
N CYS A 262 -10.17 -3.21 6.80
CA CYS A 262 -11.36 -4.03 6.94
C CYS A 262 -12.02 -4.26 5.58
N ARG A 263 -12.67 -5.42 5.43
CA ARG A 263 -13.33 -5.87 4.20
C ARG A 263 -14.79 -6.24 4.44
N ALA A 264 -15.62 -5.98 3.45
CA ALA A 264 -16.92 -6.64 3.27
C ALA A 264 -17.03 -7.18 1.84
N LEU A 265 -17.76 -8.30 1.67
CA LEU A 265 -18.08 -8.86 0.36
C LEU A 265 -19.14 -8.00 -0.35
N PRO A 266 -19.24 -8.05 -1.69
CA PRO A 266 -20.08 -7.11 -2.44
C PRO A 266 -21.59 -7.34 -2.31
N ASP A 267 -22.03 -8.52 -1.90
CA ASP A 267 -23.44 -8.84 -1.64
C ASP A 267 -23.90 -8.42 -0.23
N ILE A 268 -22.95 -8.14 0.67
CA ILE A 268 -23.21 -7.82 2.07
C ILE A 268 -23.82 -6.44 2.23
N SER A 269 -24.87 -6.36 3.04
CA SER A 269 -25.55 -5.12 3.43
C SER A 269 -24.62 -4.16 4.18
N LEU A 270 -24.83 -2.85 4.02
CA LEU A 270 -24.09 -1.82 4.76
C LEU A 270 -24.34 -1.83 6.28
N TYR A 271 -25.43 -2.46 6.72
CA TYR A 271 -25.75 -2.68 8.14
C TYR A 271 -24.99 -3.86 8.75
N GLN A 272 -24.29 -4.64 7.93
CA GLN A 272 -23.47 -5.74 8.39
C GLN A 272 -22.00 -5.31 8.52
N PRO A 273 -21.23 -5.96 9.40
CA PRO A 273 -19.89 -5.50 9.73
C PRO A 273 -18.88 -5.72 8.58
N PHE A 274 -18.05 -4.72 8.36
CA PHE A 274 -16.74 -4.90 7.77
C PHE A 274 -15.84 -5.58 8.79
N VAL A 275 -15.10 -6.59 8.35
CA VAL A 275 -14.21 -7.38 9.21
C VAL A 275 -12.76 -7.14 8.80
N ALA A 276 -11.92 -6.93 9.80
CA ALA A 276 -10.49 -7.08 9.79
C ALA A 276 -9.95 -8.09 8.74
N ILE A 277 -9.11 -7.62 7.81
CA ILE A 277 -8.30 -8.51 6.98
C ILE A 277 -7.09 -8.98 7.81
N PRO A 278 -6.87 -10.29 7.98
CA PRO A 278 -5.67 -10.81 8.64
C PRO A 278 -4.38 -10.29 8.02
N GLY A 279 -3.38 -9.97 8.86
CA GLY A 279 -2.08 -9.45 8.42
C GLY A 279 -2.01 -7.94 8.18
N THR A 280 -3.13 -7.21 8.23
CA THR A 280 -3.17 -5.74 8.04
C THR A 280 -3.18 -4.93 9.34
N VAL A 281 -3.21 -5.60 10.50
CA VAL A 281 -3.12 -4.90 11.79
C VAL A 281 -1.70 -4.40 11.97
N ALA A 282 -1.55 -3.09 12.14
CA ALA A 282 -0.26 -2.49 12.44
C ALA A 282 -0.37 -1.40 13.51
N SER A 283 0.62 -1.34 14.40
CA SER A 283 0.72 -0.27 15.40
C SER A 283 1.63 0.83 14.89
N LEU A 284 1.16 2.07 14.98
CA LEU A 284 1.93 3.25 14.63
C LEU A 284 2.93 3.55 15.75
N SER A 285 4.13 4.00 15.35
CA SER A 285 5.23 4.32 16.25
C SER A 285 5.62 5.80 16.13
N PRO A 286 6.02 6.48 17.22
CA PRO A 286 6.11 5.97 18.59
C PRO A 286 4.75 5.93 19.30
N GLY A 287 4.65 5.10 20.35
CA GLY A 287 3.51 5.12 21.27
C GLY A 287 3.41 6.46 22.01
N LEU A 288 2.21 6.85 22.39
CA LEU A 288 1.90 8.17 22.93
C LEU A 288 1.89 8.15 24.46
N PHE A 289 2.71 9.00 25.08
CA PHE A 289 2.78 9.17 26.53
C PHE A 289 3.32 10.56 26.88
N GLY A 290 2.99 11.06 28.07
CA GLY A 290 3.47 12.37 28.53
C GLY A 290 2.91 13.54 27.71
N SER A 291 3.66 14.65 27.64
CA SER A 291 3.24 15.84 26.90
C SER A 291 3.47 15.67 25.40
N ILE A 292 2.39 15.76 24.63
CA ILE A 292 2.38 15.78 23.17
C ILE A 292 2.32 17.24 22.70
N THR A 293 3.25 17.61 21.82
CA THR A 293 3.38 18.98 21.30
C THR A 293 2.94 19.05 19.84
N GLU A 294 2.83 20.28 19.31
CA GLU A 294 2.53 20.50 17.89
C GLU A 294 3.56 19.81 16.99
N ASN A 295 3.11 19.31 15.84
CA ASN A 295 3.91 18.59 14.84
C ASN A 295 4.44 17.21 15.28
N PHE A 296 3.89 16.63 16.36
CA PHE A 296 4.10 15.22 16.65
C PHE A 296 3.24 14.35 15.72
N SER A 297 3.82 13.28 15.19
CA SER A 297 3.10 12.25 14.43
C SER A 297 3.61 10.86 14.79
N CYS A 298 2.71 9.89 14.85
CA CYS A 298 3.07 8.47 14.82
C CYS A 298 2.76 7.89 13.45
N GLN A 299 3.61 6.99 12.97
CA GLN A 299 3.56 6.49 11.60
C GLN A 299 3.86 5.00 11.52
N ILE A 300 3.48 4.41 10.40
CA ILE A 300 3.86 3.06 10.01
C ILE A 300 4.07 2.98 8.50
N ASN A 301 5.01 2.15 8.10
CA ASN A 301 5.18 1.72 6.73
C ASN A 301 5.27 0.19 6.71
N GLN A 302 4.13 -0.46 6.48
CA GLN A 302 4.03 -1.91 6.42
C GLN A 302 4.23 -2.35 4.97
N THR A 303 5.40 -2.88 4.65
CA THR A 303 5.77 -3.37 3.31
C THR A 303 5.80 -4.90 3.25
N GLY A 304 5.91 -5.47 2.04
CA GLY A 304 6.04 -6.92 1.86
C GLY A 304 4.75 -7.69 2.14
N LEU A 305 3.60 -7.00 2.10
CA LEU A 305 2.30 -7.64 2.20
C LEU A 305 2.04 -8.48 0.95
N SER A 306 1.27 -9.54 1.11
CA SER A 306 0.82 -10.40 0.02
C SER A 306 -0.64 -10.77 0.25
N ILE A 307 -1.49 -9.74 0.29
CA ILE A 307 -2.90 -9.90 0.67
C ILE A 307 -3.75 -9.83 -0.60
N PRO A 308 -4.34 -10.94 -1.04
CA PRO A 308 -5.22 -10.94 -2.20
C PRO A 308 -6.54 -10.25 -1.87
N VAL A 309 -7.00 -9.39 -2.77
CA VAL A 309 -8.34 -8.80 -2.80
C VAL A 309 -8.98 -9.16 -4.13
N ASP A 310 -10.24 -9.56 -4.08
CA ASP A 310 -11.02 -9.85 -5.28
C ASP A 310 -11.63 -8.56 -5.83
N ALA A 311 -12.01 -8.57 -7.11
CA ALA A 311 -12.84 -7.50 -7.64
C ALA A 311 -14.14 -7.41 -6.82
N GLU A 312 -14.64 -6.19 -6.66
CA GLU A 312 -15.85 -5.84 -5.89
C GLU A 312 -15.72 -5.92 -4.37
N ASP A 313 -14.64 -6.49 -3.83
CA ASP A 313 -14.34 -6.41 -2.40
C ASP A 313 -14.41 -4.94 -1.94
N ARG A 314 -15.14 -4.71 -0.84
CA ARG A 314 -15.29 -3.37 -0.28
C ARG A 314 -14.27 -3.17 0.81
N LEU A 315 -13.47 -2.11 0.71
CA LEU A 315 -12.34 -1.88 1.60
C LEU A 315 -12.46 -0.56 2.35
N VAL A 316 -11.97 -0.55 3.58
CA VAL A 316 -11.89 0.66 4.41
C VAL A 316 -10.72 0.58 5.39
N LEU A 317 -9.96 1.68 5.50
CA LEU A 317 -8.83 1.79 6.41
C LEU A 317 -9.30 2.43 7.72
N VAL A 318 -9.18 1.69 8.82
CA VAL A 318 -9.73 2.08 10.13
C VAL A 318 -8.59 2.34 11.11
N PHE A 319 -8.61 3.50 11.74
CA PHE A 319 -7.72 3.86 12.83
C PHE A 319 -8.42 3.68 14.17
N THR A 320 -7.70 3.16 15.15
CA THR A 320 -8.17 2.99 16.52
C THR A 320 -7.07 3.33 17.52
N ILE A 321 -7.43 3.49 18.79
CA ILE A 321 -6.48 3.64 19.88
C ILE A 321 -6.75 2.59 20.97
N SER A 322 -5.68 2.10 21.58
CA SER A 322 -5.73 1.23 22.76
C SER A 322 -4.73 1.72 23.80
N SER A 323 -4.96 1.42 25.07
CA SER A 323 -4.02 1.75 26.15
C SER A 323 -3.35 0.51 26.73
N SER A 324 -2.11 0.67 27.19
CA SER A 324 -1.36 -0.38 27.88
C SER A 324 -1.93 -0.71 29.27
N GLU A 325 -2.64 0.25 29.87
CA GLU A 325 -3.20 0.16 31.22
C GLU A 325 -4.61 0.75 31.25
N PRO A 326 -5.48 0.32 32.19
CA PRO A 326 -6.77 0.96 32.44
C PRO A 326 -6.64 2.41 32.93
N ASN A 327 -7.70 3.17 32.73
CA ASN A 327 -7.88 4.58 33.11
C ASN A 327 -6.82 5.55 32.56
N PRO A 328 -6.49 5.50 31.26
CA PRO A 328 -5.67 6.54 30.66
C PRO A 328 -6.39 7.89 30.71
N VAL A 329 -5.60 8.97 30.77
CA VAL A 329 -6.10 10.34 30.62
C VAL A 329 -5.28 11.04 29.53
N PRO A 330 -5.90 11.52 28.45
CA PRO A 330 -7.31 11.35 28.08
C PRO A 330 -7.62 9.95 27.51
N ASP A 331 -8.91 9.63 27.42
CA ASP A 331 -9.47 8.44 26.74
C ASP A 331 -9.95 8.71 25.31
N VAL A 332 -9.89 9.97 24.90
CA VAL A 332 -10.19 10.45 23.56
C VAL A 332 -8.99 11.24 23.06
N LEU A 333 -8.51 10.93 21.86
CA LEU A 333 -7.49 11.68 21.16
C LEU A 333 -8.10 12.34 19.93
N LEU A 334 -7.80 13.63 19.76
CA LEU A 334 -8.14 14.38 18.57
C LEU A 334 -6.90 14.49 17.69
N GLY A 335 -7.07 14.47 16.37
CA GLY A 335 -5.94 14.62 15.45
C GLY A 335 -6.36 14.46 13.99
N THR A 336 -5.37 14.45 13.09
CA THR A 336 -5.56 14.22 11.66
C THR A 336 -5.02 12.85 11.26
N LEU A 337 -5.60 12.28 10.21
CA LEU A 337 -5.32 10.92 9.73
C LEU A 337 -4.94 10.94 8.26
N GLU A 338 -3.94 10.13 7.91
CA GLU A 338 -3.55 9.89 6.52
C GLU A 338 -3.18 8.42 6.35
N GLY A 339 -3.50 7.85 5.20
CA GLY A 339 -3.01 6.53 4.82
C GLY A 339 -2.86 6.37 3.31
N THR A 340 -2.01 5.43 2.90
CA THR A 340 -1.91 4.99 1.51
C THR A 340 -1.91 3.47 1.46
N ILE A 341 -2.62 2.91 0.48
CA ILE A 341 -2.64 1.48 0.21
C ILE A 341 -2.08 1.25 -1.19
N THR A 342 -1.14 0.32 -1.31
CA THR A 342 -0.53 -0.04 -2.59
C THR A 342 -1.09 -1.35 -3.10
N PHE A 343 -1.70 -1.30 -4.28
CA PHE A 343 -2.27 -2.45 -4.98
C PHE A 343 -1.41 -2.84 -6.18
N VAL A 344 -1.25 -4.13 -6.41
CA VAL A 344 -0.67 -4.67 -7.65
C VAL A 344 -1.76 -5.49 -8.33
N PRO A 345 -2.22 -5.12 -9.53
CA PRO A 345 -3.20 -5.91 -10.28
C PRO A 345 -2.73 -7.35 -10.46
N THR A 346 -3.65 -8.32 -10.35
CA THR A 346 -3.31 -9.75 -10.50
C THR A 346 -3.00 -10.10 -11.96
N GLN A 347 -3.54 -9.33 -12.90
CA GLN A 347 -3.31 -9.47 -14.34
C GLN A 347 -2.48 -8.28 -14.85
N GLY A 348 -1.20 -8.52 -15.14
CA GLY A 348 -0.28 -7.52 -15.72
C GLY A 348 0.54 -6.71 -14.70
N VAL A 349 1.48 -5.92 -15.21
CA VAL A 349 2.37 -5.01 -14.45
C VAL A 349 1.92 -3.55 -14.64
N ALA A 350 0.62 -3.34 -14.89
CA ALA A 350 0.08 -2.03 -15.21
C ALA A 350 0.20 -1.09 -14.00
N ILE A 351 0.94 -0.01 -14.17
CA ILE A 351 0.94 1.11 -13.22
C ILE A 351 -0.36 1.88 -13.46
N GLY A 352 -1.11 2.09 -12.39
CA GLY A 352 -2.42 2.70 -12.47
C GLY A 352 -2.73 3.63 -11.32
N GLN A 353 -3.93 4.19 -11.38
CA GLN A 353 -4.58 4.91 -10.31
C GLN A 353 -5.94 4.26 -10.05
N ILE A 354 -6.23 3.94 -8.78
CA ILE A 354 -7.60 3.62 -8.37
C ILE A 354 -8.25 4.91 -7.90
N VAL A 355 -9.40 5.26 -8.50
CA VAL A 355 -10.25 6.36 -8.07
C VAL A 355 -11.35 5.77 -7.19
N PRO A 356 -11.32 5.98 -5.86
CA PRO A 356 -12.36 5.49 -4.96
C PRO A 356 -13.61 6.36 -5.02
N PHE A 357 -14.77 5.75 -4.77
CA PHE A 357 -16.06 6.43 -4.62
C PHE A 357 -16.80 5.85 -3.43
N ALA A 358 -17.39 6.71 -2.61
CA ALA A 358 -18.20 6.30 -1.49
C ALA A 358 -19.12 7.45 -1.08
N SER A 359 -20.43 7.19 -1.11
CA SER A 359 -21.43 8.15 -0.69
C SER A 359 -21.32 8.36 0.81
N ARG A 360 -21.11 9.59 1.29
CA ARG A 360 -21.26 9.84 2.71
C ARG A 360 -22.72 9.60 3.10
N LEU A 361 -23.61 10.49 2.71
CA LEU A 361 -25.04 10.36 2.97
C LEU A 361 -25.75 9.46 1.95
N THR A 362 -26.98 9.06 2.28
CA THR A 362 -27.88 8.40 1.34
C THR A 362 -28.23 9.29 0.13
N VAL A 363 -28.64 8.65 -0.96
CA VAL A 363 -29.20 9.26 -2.16
C VAL A 363 -30.57 8.65 -2.45
N ASP A 364 -31.45 9.44 -3.05
CA ASP A 364 -32.80 9.03 -3.41
C ASP A 364 -32.89 8.78 -4.92
N LEU A 365 -33.16 7.52 -5.31
CA LEU A 365 -33.33 7.14 -6.72
C LEU A 365 -34.81 6.89 -6.99
N SER A 366 -35.33 7.49 -8.05
CA SER A 366 -36.72 7.36 -8.46
C SER A 366 -36.84 7.28 -9.96
N GLY A 367 -37.89 6.62 -10.44
CA GLY A 367 -38.19 6.47 -11.85
C GLY A 367 -39.69 6.30 -12.10
N ASN A 368 -40.11 6.52 -13.34
CA ASN A 368 -41.49 6.29 -13.77
C ASN A 368 -41.68 4.88 -14.32
N ALA A 369 -42.91 4.49 -14.64
CA ALA A 369 -43.24 3.17 -15.21
C ALA A 369 -42.88 3.03 -16.71
N THR A 370 -42.02 3.89 -17.26
CA THR A 370 -41.62 3.88 -18.69
C THR A 370 -40.11 3.81 -18.89
N ALA A 371 -39.39 3.23 -17.92
CA ALA A 371 -37.95 3.06 -17.91
C ALA A 371 -37.13 4.36 -17.85
N GLU A 372 -37.72 5.44 -17.33
CA GLU A 372 -37.03 6.71 -17.20
C GLU A 372 -36.69 7.00 -15.73
N ALA A 373 -35.41 7.29 -15.46
CA ALA A 373 -34.97 7.76 -14.16
C ALA A 373 -35.33 9.23 -13.97
N LEU A 374 -35.99 9.56 -12.86
CA LEU A 374 -36.38 10.92 -12.48
C LEU A 374 -35.35 11.60 -11.58
N THR A 375 -34.65 10.82 -10.75
CA THR A 375 -33.55 11.31 -9.91
C THR A 375 -32.28 10.48 -10.08
N LEU A 376 -31.15 11.14 -9.83
CA LEU A 376 -29.80 10.62 -9.94
C LEU A 376 -29.08 10.76 -8.60
N GLY A 377 -28.41 9.70 -8.16
CA GLY A 377 -27.53 9.72 -7.00
C GLY A 377 -26.10 10.00 -7.44
N VAL A 378 -25.60 11.21 -7.21
CA VAL A 378 -24.25 11.62 -7.58
C VAL A 378 -23.30 11.37 -6.42
N VAL A 379 -22.21 10.64 -6.67
CA VAL A 379 -21.30 10.16 -5.63
C VAL A 379 -19.84 10.49 -5.98
N GLY A 380 -19.18 11.20 -5.07
CA GLY A 380 -17.72 11.35 -5.01
C GLY A 380 -17.13 10.44 -3.93
N PHE A 381 -15.96 10.75 -3.41
CA PHE A 381 -15.41 10.02 -2.26
C PHE A 381 -15.63 10.82 -0.97
N GLY A 382 -16.62 10.40 -0.18
CA GLY A 382 -17.03 11.13 1.03
C GLY A 382 -18.09 12.19 0.84
N ASN A 383 -18.72 12.24 -0.34
CA ASN A 383 -19.81 13.17 -0.57
C ASN A 383 -20.80 12.58 -1.56
N SER A 384 -22.06 12.96 -1.38
CA SER A 384 -23.18 12.48 -2.18
C SER A 384 -24.26 13.54 -2.28
N ASN A 385 -25.01 13.50 -3.38
CA ASN A 385 -26.12 14.41 -3.61
C ASN A 385 -27.18 13.77 -4.53
N THR A 386 -28.45 13.93 -4.19
CA THR A 386 -29.57 13.60 -5.06
C THR A 386 -29.87 14.76 -6.01
N GLN A 387 -29.90 14.50 -7.31
CA GLN A 387 -30.23 15.51 -8.32
C GLN A 387 -31.37 15.05 -9.23
N ILE A 388 -32.12 16.01 -9.75
CA ILE A 388 -33.17 15.74 -10.74
C ILE A 388 -32.52 15.38 -12.08
N ASN A 389 -33.01 14.33 -12.72
CA ASN A 389 -32.66 14.02 -14.10
C ASN A 389 -33.50 14.90 -15.04
N SER A 390 -32.92 15.97 -15.58
CA SER A 390 -33.64 16.94 -16.41
C SER A 390 -34.09 16.40 -17.77
N ASN A 391 -33.50 15.29 -18.23
CA ASN A 391 -33.88 14.55 -19.41
C ASN A 391 -34.05 13.04 -19.08
N PRO A 392 -35.22 12.62 -18.54
CA PRO A 392 -35.45 11.28 -18.00
C PRO A 392 -35.18 10.11 -18.96
N GLY A 393 -35.31 10.31 -20.28
CA GLY A 393 -35.00 9.29 -21.28
C GLY A 393 -33.50 8.99 -21.46
N THR A 394 -32.62 9.77 -20.81
CA THR A 394 -31.16 9.60 -20.83
C THR A 394 -30.54 9.98 -19.48
N LEU A 395 -29.21 9.90 -19.36
CA LEU A 395 -28.48 10.40 -18.20
C LEU A 395 -28.02 11.84 -18.44
N SER A 396 -28.67 12.80 -17.78
CA SER A 396 -28.38 14.24 -17.92
C SER A 396 -27.07 14.64 -17.24
N PRO A 397 -26.40 15.73 -17.69
CA PRO A 397 -25.34 16.35 -16.91
C PRO A 397 -25.83 16.73 -15.49
N VAL A 398 -24.95 16.58 -14.50
CA VAL A 398 -25.23 16.86 -13.09
C VAL A 398 -24.40 18.04 -12.61
N ASN A 399 -24.91 18.76 -11.61
CA ASN A 399 -24.15 19.80 -10.95
C ASN A 399 -23.01 19.18 -10.10
N ALA A 400 -21.77 19.54 -10.42
CA ALA A 400 -20.58 19.06 -9.72
C ALA A 400 -20.07 20.04 -8.64
N SER A 401 -20.79 21.15 -8.41
CA SER A 401 -20.48 22.08 -7.33
C SER A 401 -20.49 21.36 -5.99
N GLY A 402 -19.42 21.49 -5.21
CA GLY A 402 -19.26 20.81 -3.92
C GLY A 402 -18.57 19.45 -3.98
N PHE A 403 -18.24 18.92 -5.16
CA PHE A 403 -17.48 17.66 -5.29
C PHE A 403 -15.97 17.86 -5.49
N MET A 404 -15.50 19.11 -5.61
CA MET A 404 -14.07 19.40 -5.85
C MET A 404 -13.14 18.91 -4.74
N ALA A 405 -13.55 19.03 -3.48
CA ALA A 405 -12.78 18.53 -2.34
C ALA A 405 -12.86 16.99 -2.18
N PHE A 406 -13.86 16.37 -2.79
CA PHE A 406 -14.21 14.95 -2.64
C PHE A 406 -13.91 14.15 -3.91
N THR A 407 -12.97 14.64 -4.71
CA THR A 407 -12.42 13.96 -5.89
C THR A 407 -10.92 14.19 -5.95
N VAL A 408 -10.18 13.24 -6.53
CA VAL A 408 -8.76 13.43 -6.85
C VAL A 408 -8.64 13.69 -8.34
N PRO A 409 -7.92 14.73 -8.77
CA PRO A 409 -7.63 14.90 -10.18
C PRO A 409 -6.75 13.75 -10.66
N ILE A 410 -7.03 13.23 -11.85
CA ILE A 410 -6.18 12.25 -12.51
C ILE A 410 -4.82 12.90 -12.75
N GLN A 411 -3.76 12.30 -12.20
CA GLN A 411 -2.44 12.94 -12.14
C GLN A 411 -1.77 12.95 -13.52
N GLN A 412 -1.85 11.82 -14.22
CA GLN A 412 -1.34 11.61 -15.57
C GLN A 412 -2.47 11.03 -16.42
N GLY A 413 -2.55 11.45 -17.69
CA GLY A 413 -3.52 10.87 -18.61
C GLY A 413 -3.36 9.35 -18.71
N GLY A 414 -4.45 8.67 -19.02
CA GLY A 414 -4.50 7.21 -19.04
C GLY A 414 -5.80 6.69 -19.65
N THR A 415 -6.10 5.44 -19.35
CA THR A 415 -7.29 4.75 -19.84
C THR A 415 -8.06 4.14 -18.68
N LEU A 416 -9.35 4.46 -18.57
CA LEU A 416 -10.26 3.75 -17.69
C LEU A 416 -10.47 2.33 -18.25
N THR A 417 -10.07 1.31 -17.49
CA THR A 417 -10.13 -0.10 -17.91
C THR A 417 -11.12 -0.95 -17.13
N SER A 418 -11.43 -0.55 -15.89
CA SER A 418 -12.45 -1.21 -15.08
C SER A 418 -13.17 -0.28 -14.11
N LEU A 419 -14.40 -0.66 -13.77
CA LEU A 419 -15.29 -0.02 -12.80
C LEU A 419 -15.93 -1.12 -11.94
N ALA A 420 -15.90 -0.97 -10.63
CA ALA A 420 -16.76 -1.71 -9.70
C ALA A 420 -17.72 -0.75 -9.02
N ALA A 421 -18.94 -1.19 -8.77
CA ALA A 421 -19.96 -0.40 -8.10
C ALA A 421 -20.83 -1.26 -7.18
N TYR A 422 -21.35 -0.60 -6.15
CA TYR A 422 -22.14 -1.20 -5.09
C TYR A 422 -23.24 -0.20 -4.68
N PHE A 423 -24.44 -0.70 -4.45
CA PHE A 423 -25.58 0.07 -3.98
C PHE A 423 -26.42 -0.73 -2.97
N SER A 424 -26.62 -0.19 -1.77
CA SER A 424 -27.42 -0.83 -0.72
C SER A 424 -28.60 0.06 -0.34
N LEU A 425 -29.74 -0.56 -0.05
CA LEU A 425 -30.98 0.12 0.32
C LEU A 425 -31.08 0.33 1.83
N THR A 426 -31.81 1.38 2.23
CA THR A 426 -32.18 1.58 3.63
C THR A 426 -33.16 0.49 4.09
N SER A 427 -33.01 0.08 5.36
CA SER A 427 -33.94 -0.86 6.00
C SER A 427 -35.36 -0.26 6.03
N GLY A 428 -36.35 -1.06 5.68
CA GLY A 428 -37.75 -0.64 5.54
C GLY A 428 -38.14 -0.16 4.13
N SER A 429 -37.19 -0.02 3.20
CA SER A 429 -37.49 0.27 1.80
C SER A 429 -38.38 -0.81 1.17
N ILE A 430 -39.35 -0.40 0.35
CA ILE A 430 -40.25 -1.31 -0.37
C ILE A 430 -40.01 -1.12 -1.87
N LEU A 431 -39.52 -2.17 -2.54
CA LEU A 431 -39.39 -2.20 -3.99
C LEU A 431 -40.65 -2.80 -4.63
N PRO A 432 -41.41 -2.04 -5.45
CA PRO A 432 -42.65 -2.52 -6.07
C PRO A 432 -42.43 -3.52 -7.21
N GLU A 433 -41.23 -3.51 -7.79
CA GLU A 433 -40.77 -4.37 -8.88
C GLU A 433 -39.25 -4.54 -8.78
N SER A 434 -38.64 -5.23 -9.76
CA SER A 434 -37.19 -5.26 -9.94
C SER A 434 -36.75 -4.18 -10.93
N PRO A 435 -36.36 -2.96 -10.47
CA PRO A 435 -35.83 -1.95 -11.37
C PRO A 435 -34.44 -2.32 -11.87
N ALA A 436 -34.05 -1.77 -13.01
CA ALA A 436 -32.65 -1.81 -13.44
C ALA A 436 -31.87 -0.72 -12.69
N THR A 437 -30.94 -1.14 -11.82
CA THR A 437 -29.98 -0.24 -11.17
C THR A 437 -28.82 0.03 -12.14
N VAL A 438 -28.72 1.26 -12.62
CA VAL A 438 -27.69 1.68 -13.58
C VAL A 438 -26.65 2.52 -12.86
N VAL A 439 -25.39 2.29 -13.18
CA VAL A 439 -24.27 3.14 -12.77
C VAL A 439 -23.53 3.67 -14.01
N ALA A 440 -23.14 4.93 -13.97
CA ALA A 440 -22.36 5.58 -15.02
C ALA A 440 -21.20 6.38 -14.43
N VAL A 441 -20.07 6.41 -15.14
CA VAL A 441 -18.95 7.30 -14.81
C VAL A 441 -19.18 8.66 -15.45
N TYR A 442 -19.12 9.70 -14.62
CA TYR A 442 -19.21 11.09 -15.03
C TYR A 442 -17.85 11.76 -14.88
N ARG A 443 -17.57 12.73 -15.75
CA ARG A 443 -16.34 13.53 -15.74
C ARG A 443 -16.65 15.01 -15.63
N PHE A 444 -15.78 15.70 -14.91
CA PHE A 444 -15.68 17.15 -14.91
C PHE A 444 -14.22 17.60 -14.68
N THR A 445 -14.00 18.91 -14.72
CA THR A 445 -12.69 19.55 -14.54
C THR A 445 -12.81 20.69 -13.53
N ASN A 446 -11.67 21.26 -13.09
CA ASN A 446 -11.66 22.41 -12.18
C ASN A 446 -12.34 23.66 -12.76
N THR A 447 -12.51 23.74 -14.08
CA THR A 447 -13.14 24.87 -14.76
C THR A 447 -14.63 24.69 -15.03
N SER A 448 -15.19 23.50 -14.77
CA SER A 448 -16.59 23.18 -15.06
C SER A 448 -17.40 22.98 -13.78
N SER A 449 -18.55 23.63 -13.68
CA SER A 449 -19.52 23.41 -12.59
C SER A 449 -20.46 22.22 -12.84
N GLN A 450 -20.37 21.57 -14.00
CA GLN A 450 -21.16 20.39 -14.35
C GLN A 450 -20.27 19.20 -14.66
N ALA A 451 -20.73 18.02 -14.29
CA ALA A 451 -20.20 16.75 -14.76
C ALA A 451 -21.14 16.13 -15.79
N ALA A 452 -20.57 15.48 -16.80
CA ALA A 452 -21.32 14.77 -17.83
C ALA A 452 -20.82 13.33 -17.94
N VAL A 453 -21.62 12.45 -18.54
CA VAL A 453 -21.23 11.05 -18.82
C VAL A 453 -19.89 11.04 -19.55
N LEU A 454 -18.94 10.25 -19.02
CA LEU A 454 -17.58 10.15 -19.57
C LEU A 454 -17.58 9.44 -20.94
N SER A 455 -18.27 8.30 -21.02
CA SER A 455 -18.52 7.52 -22.25
C SER A 455 -19.75 6.63 -22.03
N PHE A 456 -20.49 6.32 -23.10
CA PHE A 456 -21.57 5.33 -23.05
C PHE A 456 -21.05 3.92 -22.77
N ASP A 457 -19.78 3.63 -23.10
CA ASP A 457 -19.15 2.35 -22.78
C ASP A 457 -18.89 2.19 -21.28
N ALA A 458 -18.89 3.29 -20.51
CA ALA A 458 -18.67 3.31 -19.05
C ALA A 458 -19.99 3.34 -18.27
N ILE A 459 -21.02 2.68 -18.79
CA ILE A 459 -22.35 2.51 -18.16
C ILE A 459 -22.58 1.01 -17.98
N THR A 460 -23.01 0.58 -16.79
CA THR A 460 -23.39 -0.82 -16.55
C THR A 460 -24.61 -0.93 -15.67
N ASN A 461 -25.32 -2.05 -15.81
CA ASN A 461 -26.33 -2.48 -14.84
C ASN A 461 -25.65 -3.24 -13.71
N LEU A 462 -26.15 -3.05 -12.50
CA LEU A 462 -25.79 -3.86 -11.34
C LEU A 462 -26.69 -5.09 -11.23
N SER A 463 -26.37 -5.99 -10.29
CA SER A 463 -27.18 -7.15 -9.98
C SER A 463 -28.61 -6.78 -9.62
N ILE A 464 -29.56 -7.63 -10.03
CA ILE A 464 -31.00 -7.36 -9.90
C ILE A 464 -31.40 -7.39 -8.43
N LEU A 465 -32.14 -6.36 -8.01
CA LEU A 465 -32.82 -6.29 -6.72
C LEU A 465 -34.24 -6.86 -6.85
N PRO A 466 -34.61 -7.95 -6.15
CA PRO A 466 -35.97 -8.48 -6.18
C PRO A 466 -37.00 -7.49 -5.58
N PRO A 467 -38.28 -7.54 -6.02
CA PRO A 467 -39.35 -6.79 -5.36
C PRO A 467 -39.57 -7.30 -3.93
N GLY A 468 -39.95 -6.40 -3.03
CA GLY A 468 -40.23 -6.74 -1.63
C GLY A 468 -39.79 -5.68 -0.64
N THR A 469 -39.90 -6.01 0.65
CA THR A 469 -39.43 -5.19 1.75
C THR A 469 -37.98 -5.52 2.09
N TYR A 470 -37.13 -4.51 2.12
CA TYR A 470 -35.72 -4.63 2.44
C TYR A 470 -35.50 -4.43 3.94
N THR A 471 -34.54 -5.18 4.48
CA THR A 471 -34.14 -5.19 5.89
C THR A 471 -32.64 -4.99 6.00
N GLU A 472 -32.12 -4.85 7.21
CA GLU A 472 -30.68 -4.73 7.49
C GLU A 472 -29.83 -5.89 6.94
N THR A 473 -30.43 -7.05 6.64
CA THR A 473 -29.72 -8.21 6.09
C THR A 473 -29.99 -8.44 4.61
N SER A 474 -30.75 -7.56 3.95
CA SER A 474 -31.07 -7.71 2.54
C SER A 474 -29.82 -7.45 1.68
N PRO A 475 -29.60 -8.26 0.62
CA PRO A 475 -28.39 -8.15 -0.18
C PRO A 475 -28.34 -6.81 -0.92
N ALA A 476 -27.13 -6.34 -1.17
CA ALA A 476 -26.89 -5.16 -1.99
C ALA A 476 -26.93 -5.49 -3.49
N SER A 477 -27.10 -4.45 -4.31
CA SER A 477 -26.89 -4.50 -5.75
C SER A 477 -25.44 -4.15 -6.05
N HIS A 478 -24.74 -4.95 -6.86
CA HIS A 478 -23.32 -4.74 -7.14
C HIS A 478 -22.96 -5.24 -8.53
N GLY A 479 -21.78 -4.87 -9.02
CA GLY A 479 -21.25 -5.39 -10.27
C GLY A 479 -19.95 -4.73 -10.71
N THR A 480 -19.31 -5.38 -11.68
CA THR A 480 -18.10 -4.91 -12.34
C THR A 480 -18.29 -4.75 -13.85
N LEU A 481 -17.58 -3.79 -14.39
CA LEU A 481 -17.41 -3.56 -15.82
C LEU A 481 -15.91 -3.56 -16.11
N THR A 482 -15.46 -4.47 -16.98
CA THR A 482 -14.04 -4.67 -17.31
C THR A 482 -13.82 -4.57 -18.82
N GLY A 483 -12.56 -4.44 -19.24
CA GLY A 483 -12.22 -4.33 -20.66
C GLY A 483 -12.62 -2.97 -21.26
N LEU A 484 -12.79 -1.95 -20.43
CA LEU A 484 -13.02 -0.58 -20.89
C LEU A 484 -11.79 -0.05 -21.62
N ASN A 485 -12.03 0.80 -22.61
CA ASN A 485 -10.99 1.51 -23.34
C ASN A 485 -11.39 2.98 -23.48
N VAL A 486 -11.61 3.63 -22.33
CA VAL A 486 -12.12 5.01 -22.28
C VAL A 486 -10.99 5.96 -21.85
N PRO A 487 -10.51 6.84 -22.74
CA PRO A 487 -9.40 7.72 -22.41
C PRO A 487 -9.80 8.78 -21.38
N VAL A 488 -8.87 9.06 -20.48
CA VAL A 488 -8.97 10.11 -19.46
C VAL A 488 -7.74 11.00 -19.51
N ASN A 489 -7.92 12.30 -19.29
CA ASN A 489 -6.84 13.27 -19.35
C ASN A 489 -6.33 13.62 -17.94
N ALA A 490 -5.09 14.10 -17.87
CA ALA A 490 -4.60 14.72 -16.64
C ALA A 490 -5.48 15.91 -16.24
N GLY A 491 -5.82 16.01 -14.96
CA GLY A 491 -6.73 17.02 -14.41
C GLY A 491 -8.21 16.68 -14.51
N ASP A 492 -8.60 15.63 -15.25
CA ASP A 492 -9.96 15.10 -15.21
C ASP A 492 -10.30 14.62 -13.79
N ARG A 493 -11.55 14.79 -13.38
CA ARG A 493 -12.09 14.29 -12.12
C ARG A 493 -13.33 13.48 -12.41
N LEU A 494 -13.46 12.37 -11.69
CA LEU A 494 -14.54 11.42 -11.91
C LEU A 494 -15.55 11.47 -10.76
N LEU A 495 -16.80 11.19 -11.10
CA LEU A 495 -17.90 10.88 -10.21
C LEU A 495 -18.55 9.59 -10.70
N ILE A 496 -19.22 8.86 -9.81
CA ILE A 496 -20.16 7.82 -10.23
C ILE A 496 -21.58 8.31 -9.98
N VAL A 497 -22.47 8.01 -10.92
CA VAL A 497 -23.87 8.42 -10.87
C VAL A 497 -24.74 7.18 -10.95
N PHE A 498 -25.58 7.00 -9.93
CA PHE A 498 -26.56 5.92 -9.86
C PHE A 498 -27.93 6.40 -10.33
N SER A 499 -28.66 5.53 -11.02
CA SER A 499 -30.07 5.71 -11.34
C SER A 499 -30.82 4.39 -11.26
N MET A 500 -32.14 4.46 -11.17
CA MET A 500 -33.00 3.28 -11.23
C MET A 500 -34.10 3.48 -12.27
N ASN A 501 -34.24 2.50 -13.16
CA ASN A 501 -35.24 2.51 -14.21
C ASN A 501 -36.34 1.50 -13.88
N PHE A 502 -37.54 2.01 -13.61
CA PHE A 502 -38.73 1.21 -13.37
C PHE A 502 -39.51 1.03 -14.69
N THR A 503 -40.16 -0.12 -14.90
CA THR A 503 -40.76 -0.52 -16.19
C THR A 503 -42.24 -0.87 -16.11
N PHE A 504 -42.78 -1.16 -14.92
CA PHE A 504 -44.20 -1.46 -14.73
C PHE A 504 -44.87 -0.52 -13.73
N ILE A 505 -44.15 -0.15 -12.66
CA ILE A 505 -44.66 0.65 -11.55
C ILE A 505 -43.61 1.70 -11.19
N ALA A 506 -44.01 2.98 -11.18
CA ALA A 506 -43.14 4.05 -10.69
C ALA A 506 -42.71 3.78 -9.25
N GLY A 507 -41.46 4.07 -8.94
CA GLY A 507 -40.89 3.77 -7.64
C GLY A 507 -39.88 4.81 -7.19
N ALA A 508 -39.61 4.81 -5.88
CA ALA A 508 -38.57 5.60 -5.26
C ALA A 508 -37.94 4.79 -4.13
N ILE A 509 -36.62 4.84 -4.03
CA ILE A 509 -35.85 4.22 -2.97
C ILE A 509 -34.79 5.17 -2.45
N THR A 510 -34.29 4.87 -1.26
CA THR A 510 -33.17 5.58 -0.64
C THR A 510 -32.08 4.57 -0.33
N GLY A 511 -30.83 4.94 -0.56
CA GLY A 511 -29.71 4.04 -0.34
C GLY A 511 -28.35 4.71 -0.43
N TRP A 512 -27.30 3.93 -0.23
CA TRP A 512 -25.91 4.37 -0.32
C TRP A 512 -25.25 3.74 -1.55
N GLY A 513 -24.41 4.53 -2.22
CA GLY A 513 -23.64 4.10 -3.38
C GLY A 513 -22.14 4.17 -3.12
N SER A 514 -21.37 3.21 -3.61
CA SER A 514 -19.91 3.25 -3.64
C SER A 514 -19.37 2.56 -4.88
N GLY A 515 -18.08 2.74 -5.13
CA GLY A 515 -17.42 2.08 -6.23
C GLY A 515 -15.92 2.34 -6.25
N GLY A 516 -15.29 1.87 -7.31
CA GLY A 516 -13.91 2.19 -7.62
C GLY A 516 -13.69 2.08 -9.13
N ALA A 517 -12.83 2.93 -9.67
CA ALA A 517 -12.44 2.90 -11.06
C ALA A 517 -10.93 2.71 -11.17
N PHE A 518 -10.48 1.84 -12.08
CA PHE A 518 -9.07 1.68 -12.38
C PHE A 518 -8.70 2.43 -13.65
N ILE A 519 -7.75 3.35 -13.52
CA ILE A 519 -7.11 4.04 -14.64
C ILE A 519 -5.73 3.42 -14.83
N GLU A 520 -5.50 2.78 -15.97
CA GLU A 520 -4.16 2.42 -16.42
C GLU A 520 -3.46 3.68 -16.92
N LEU A 521 -2.33 4.04 -16.32
CA LEU A 521 -1.58 5.24 -16.71
C LEU A 521 -0.79 4.97 -18.00
N ASN A 522 -0.68 5.98 -18.85
CA ASN A 522 0.16 5.87 -20.03
C ASN A 522 1.63 5.65 -19.61
N SER A 523 2.31 4.68 -20.22
CA SER A 523 3.76 4.52 -20.05
C SER A 523 4.45 5.66 -20.81
N ASP A 524 5.23 6.47 -20.10
CA ASP A 524 6.12 7.45 -20.73
C ASP A 524 7.35 6.79 -21.37
#